data_AF-A0A3M1GNZ1-F1
#
_entry.id   AF-A0A3M1GNZ1-F1
#
_cell.length_a   1.000
_cell.length_b   1.000
_cell.length_c   1.000
_cell.angle_alpha   90.00
_cell.angle_beta   90.00
_cell.angle_gamma   90.00
#
_symmetry.space_group_name_H-M   'P 1'
#
loop_
_entity.id
_entity.type
_entity.pdbx_description
1 polymer ?
#
loop_
_entity_poly.entity_id
_entity_poly.type
_entity_poly.pdbx_seq_one_letter_code
_entity_poly.pdbx_strand_id
1 'polypeptide(L)'
;MVSSAPPQGTEGAGGGAWRRFVIDTSVFTNPDVRAALGESPTEAVLAFAALARRHPELEFYLPPSIWRELLHFVDASRLPADIELILQRKAPAKYELGVPAFL
;
A
#
# COMPACT_ATOMS: atom_id res chain seq x y z
N MET A 1 17.03 -45.22 24.47
CA MET A 1 17.20 -45.06 23.01
C MET A 1 15.90 -44.49 22.46
N VAL A 2 16.03 -43.36 21.75
CA VAL A 2 15.08 -42.69 20.85
C VAL A 2 13.74 -42.21 21.44
N SER A 3 13.76 -40.93 21.82
CA SER A 3 12.63 -40.01 21.80
C SER A 3 12.29 -39.71 20.34
N SER A 4 11.07 -40.03 19.91
CA SER A 4 10.55 -39.62 18.60
C SER A 4 9.67 -38.39 18.79
N ALA A 5 10.25 -37.22 18.53
CA ALA A 5 9.51 -35.99 18.29
C ALA A 5 8.62 -36.16 17.04
N PRO A 6 7.44 -35.54 16.99
CA PRO A 6 6.63 -35.53 15.79
C PRO A 6 7.36 -34.78 14.65
N PRO A 7 7.17 -35.20 13.39
CA PRO A 7 7.78 -34.53 12.25
C PRO A 7 7.26 -33.10 12.14
N GLN A 8 8.18 -32.14 12.17
CA GLN A 8 7.91 -30.75 11.80
C GLN A 8 7.48 -30.77 10.32
N GLY A 9 6.18 -30.61 10.09
CA GLY A 9 5.61 -30.50 8.76
C GLY A 9 6.24 -29.33 8.01
N THR A 10 7.05 -29.66 7.02
CA THR A 10 7.42 -28.78 5.92
C THR A 10 6.20 -28.61 5.03
N GLU A 11 5.49 -27.50 5.18
CA GLU A 11 4.53 -27.05 4.18
C GLU A 11 4.85 -25.61 3.81
N GLY A 12 5.54 -25.48 2.67
CA GLY A 12 5.68 -24.21 1.99
C GLY A 12 4.30 -23.73 1.55
N ALA A 13 3.84 -22.63 2.11
CA ALA A 13 2.88 -21.77 1.46
C ALA A 13 3.69 -20.72 0.69
N GLY A 14 3.56 -20.73 -0.64
CA GLY A 14 4.40 -19.99 -1.57
C GLY A 14 4.65 -18.54 -1.15
N GLY A 15 5.94 -18.18 -1.08
CA GLY A 15 6.37 -16.79 -1.06
C GLY A 15 6.01 -16.13 -2.38
N GLY A 16 4.75 -15.76 -2.54
CA GLY A 16 4.39 -14.68 -3.45
C GLY A 16 5.21 -13.48 -2.99
N ALA A 17 6.10 -12.99 -3.84
CA ALA A 17 6.88 -11.80 -3.54
C ALA A 17 5.89 -10.62 -3.41
N TRP A 18 5.43 -10.35 -2.18
CA TRP A 18 4.60 -9.20 -1.86
C TRP A 18 5.36 -7.96 -2.32
N ARG A 19 4.88 -7.33 -3.39
CA ARG A 19 5.48 -6.10 -3.90
C ARG A 19 4.91 -4.97 -3.07
N ARG A 20 5.67 -4.61 -2.04
CA ARG A 20 5.40 -3.48 -1.16
C ARG A 20 5.81 -2.19 -1.86
N PHE A 21 4.90 -1.23 -1.91
CA PHE A 21 5.12 0.07 -2.51
C PHE A 21 4.91 1.16 -1.46
N VAL A 22 5.86 2.09 -1.35
CA VAL A 22 5.65 3.35 -0.64
C VAL A 22 5.05 4.33 -1.63
N ILE A 23 3.87 4.85 -1.31
CA ILE A 23 3.18 5.82 -2.16
C ILE A 23 3.54 7.22 -1.70
N ASP A 24 3.99 8.04 -2.65
CA ASP A 24 4.13 9.49 -2.47
C ASP A 24 2.79 10.17 -2.78
N THR A 25 2.40 11.15 -1.96
CA THR A 25 1.28 12.07 -2.23
C THR A 25 1.33 12.74 -3.59
N SER A 26 2.51 12.93 -4.18
CA SER A 26 2.67 13.50 -5.51
C SER A 26 1.87 12.74 -6.58
N VAL A 27 1.64 11.43 -6.42
CA VAL A 27 0.80 10.63 -7.33
C VAL A 27 -0.66 11.12 -7.36
N PHE A 28 -1.13 11.77 -6.29
CA PHE A 28 -2.48 12.29 -6.15
C PHE A 28 -2.55 13.82 -6.28
N THR A 29 -1.43 14.54 -6.15
CA THR A 29 -1.42 16.01 -6.13
C THR A 29 -0.79 16.63 -7.37
N ASN A 30 0.22 16.00 -7.97
CA ASN A 30 0.88 16.48 -9.18
C ASN A 30 -0.04 16.25 -10.41
N PRO A 31 -0.51 17.29 -11.12
CA PRO A 31 -1.40 17.16 -12.27
C PRO A 31 -0.85 16.23 -13.37
N ASP A 32 0.46 16.27 -13.64
CA ASP A 32 1.08 15.51 -14.72
C ASP A 32 1.06 14.00 -14.46
N VAL A 33 1.17 13.62 -13.18
CA VAL A 33 1.14 12.22 -12.73
C VAL A 33 -0.30 11.78 -12.47
N ARG A 34 -1.10 12.65 -11.84
CA ARG A 34 -2.48 12.39 -11.47
C ARG A 34 -3.39 12.18 -12.69
N ALA A 35 -3.13 12.81 -13.82
CA ALA A 35 -4.01 12.72 -15.00
C ALA A 35 -4.30 11.28 -15.45
N ALA A 36 -3.44 10.31 -15.11
CA ALA A 36 -3.67 8.88 -15.36
C ALA A 36 -4.69 8.22 -14.40
N LEU A 37 -4.99 8.84 -13.26
CA LEU A 37 -5.87 8.35 -12.20
C LEU A 37 -7.17 9.15 -12.07
N GLY A 38 -7.18 10.46 -12.36
CA GLY A 38 -8.38 11.30 -12.31
C GLY A 38 -8.09 12.79 -12.51
N GLU A 39 -9.12 13.62 -12.66
CA GLU A 39 -8.93 15.06 -12.89
C GLU A 39 -8.69 15.82 -11.56
N SER A 40 -9.32 15.34 -10.48
CA SER A 40 -9.14 15.86 -9.12
C SER A 40 -8.36 14.91 -8.19
N PRO A 41 -7.69 15.41 -7.14
CA PRO A 41 -7.03 14.55 -6.14
C PRO A 41 -7.95 13.49 -5.55
N THR A 42 -9.20 13.86 -5.27
CA THR A 42 -10.23 12.95 -4.74
C THR A 42 -10.50 11.80 -5.72
N GLU A 43 -10.70 12.10 -7.01
CA GLU A 43 -10.91 11.07 -8.03
C GLU A 43 -9.70 10.16 -8.17
N ALA A 44 -8.49 10.71 -8.10
CA ALA A 44 -7.27 9.92 -8.19
C ALA A 44 -7.14 8.94 -7.03
N VAL A 45 -7.47 9.35 -5.80
CA VAL A 45 -7.50 8.45 -4.64
C VAL A 45 -8.57 7.37 -4.80
N LEU A 46 -9.75 7.71 -5.31
CA LEU A 46 -10.82 6.75 -5.56
C LEU A 46 -10.45 5.72 -6.63
N ALA A 47 -9.87 6.17 -7.74
CA ALA A 47 -9.39 5.32 -8.81
C ALA A 47 -8.24 4.41 -8.35
N PHE A 48 -7.31 4.96 -7.57
CA PHE A 48 -6.23 4.19 -6.96
C PHE A 48 -6.77 3.12 -6.01
N ALA A 49 -7.71 3.46 -5.13
CA ALA A 49 -8.33 2.50 -4.22
C ALA A 49 -9.04 1.37 -4.98
N ALA A 50 -9.72 1.69 -6.09
CA ALA A 50 -10.31 0.68 -6.96
C ALA A 50 -9.26 -0.21 -7.63
N LEU A 51 -8.12 0.34 -8.05
CA LEU A 51 -7.01 -0.42 -8.62
C LEU A 51 -6.37 -1.34 -7.57
N ALA A 52 -6.06 -0.82 -6.39
CA ALA A 52 -5.47 -1.57 -5.29
C ALA A 52 -6.32 -2.77 -4.88
N ARG A 53 -7.66 -2.62 -4.83
CA ARG A 53 -8.58 -3.73 -4.55
C ARG A 53 -8.54 -4.86 -5.58
N ARG A 54 -8.18 -4.57 -6.83
CA ARG A 54 -8.02 -5.59 -7.88
C ARG A 54 -6.71 -6.37 -7.77
N HIS A 55 -5.78 -5.87 -6.95
CA HIS A 55 -4.44 -6.42 -6.76
C HIS A 55 -4.15 -6.66 -5.28
N PRO A 56 -4.87 -7.59 -4.60
CA PRO A 56 -4.68 -7.86 -3.17
C PRO A 56 -3.28 -8.38 -2.81
N GLU A 57 -2.50 -8.83 -3.78
CA GLU A 57 -1.09 -9.20 -3.65
C GLU A 57 -0.14 -8.00 -3.46
N LEU A 58 -0.64 -6.78 -3.70
CA LEU A 58 0.12 -5.55 -3.55
C LEU A 58 -0.20 -4.86 -2.23
N GLU A 59 0.85 -4.46 -1.53
CA GLU A 59 0.73 -3.73 -0.27
C GLU A 59 1.19 -2.29 -0.46
N PHE A 60 0.30 -1.35 -0.15
CA PHE A 60 0.58 0.08 -0.27
C PHE A 60 0.75 0.71 1.10
N TYR A 61 1.87 1.39 1.30
CA TYR A 61 2.17 2.10 2.54
C TYR A 61 2.12 3.61 2.35
N LEU A 62 1.49 4.28 3.31
CA LEU A 62 1.48 5.73 3.43
C LEU A 62 1.83 6.14 4.86
N PRO A 63 2.91 6.93 5.08
CA PRO A 63 3.22 7.45 6.40
C PRO A 63 2.08 8.32 6.95
N PRO A 64 1.85 8.34 8.29
CA PRO A 64 0.77 9.14 8.88
C PRO A 64 0.85 10.65 8.58
N SER A 65 2.05 11.20 8.45
CA SER A 65 2.26 12.61 8.05
C SER A 65 1.75 12.87 6.64
N ILE A 66 2.12 11.99 5.70
CA ILE A 66 1.76 12.04 4.28
C ILE A 66 0.25 11.84 4.12
N TRP A 67 -0.37 10.96 4.92
CA TRP A 67 -1.83 10.79 4.94
C TRP A 67 -2.55 12.08 5.35
N ARG A 68 -2.08 12.73 6.41
CA ARG A 68 -2.66 14.01 6.88
C ARG A 68 -2.52 15.10 5.82
N GLU A 69 -1.38 15.15 5.13
CA GLU A 69 -1.17 16.06 4.01
C GLU A 69 -2.15 15.78 2.86
N LEU A 70 -2.34 14.50 2.49
CA LEU A 70 -3.31 14.10 1.47
C LEU A 70 -4.74 14.56 1.79
N LEU A 71 -5.16 14.47 3.06
CA LEU A 71 -6.49 14.91 3.51
C LEU A 71 -6.73 16.41 3.31
N HIS A 72 -5.71 17.23 3.12
CA HIS A 72 -5.90 18.64 2.76
C HIS A 72 -6.24 18.86 1.28
N PHE A 73 -5.98 17.87 0.41
CA PHE A 73 -6.21 17.96 -1.03
C PHE A 73 -7.46 17.22 -1.50
N VAL A 74 -7.99 16.31 -0.68
CA VAL A 74 -9.13 15.46 -1.02
C VAL A 74 -10.36 15.80 -0.20
N ASP A 75 -11.52 15.52 -0.75
CA ASP A 75 -12.78 15.57 -0.02
C ASP A 75 -12.94 14.28 0.80
N ALA A 76 -12.65 14.36 2.10
CA ALA A 76 -12.73 13.23 3.02
C ALA A 76 -14.13 12.59 3.09
N SER A 77 -15.20 13.35 2.82
CA SER A 77 -16.57 12.81 2.84
C SER A 77 -16.85 11.83 1.69
N ARG A 78 -16.06 11.91 0.62
CA ARG A 78 -16.17 11.05 -0.56
C ARG A 78 -15.25 9.83 -0.48
N LEU A 79 -14.35 9.77 0.49
CA LEU A 79 -13.43 8.63 0.64
C LEU A 79 -14.18 7.40 1.19
N PRO A 80 -13.83 6.20 0.73
CA PRO A 80 -14.45 4.99 1.23
C PRO A 80 -13.97 4.70 2.67
N ALA A 81 -14.82 4.10 3.49
CA ALA A 81 -14.55 3.89 4.92
C ALA A 81 -13.34 2.98 5.20
N ASP A 82 -12.98 2.11 4.25
CA ASP A 82 -11.86 1.19 4.29
C ASP A 82 -10.57 1.77 3.67
N ILE A 83 -10.55 3.07 3.32
CA ILE A 83 -9.40 3.67 2.63
C ILE A 83 -8.09 3.53 3.41
N GLU A 84 -8.13 3.60 4.74
CA GLU A 84 -6.96 3.42 5.61
C GLU A 84 -6.48 1.95 5.70
N LEU A 85 -7.34 0.99 5.34
CA LEU A 85 -6.98 -0.42 5.21
C LEU A 85 -6.29 -0.69 3.87
N ILE A 86 -6.73 0.00 2.81
CA ILE A 86 -6.14 -0.07 1.46
C ILE A 86 -4.78 0.62 1.44
N LEU A 87 -4.72 1.82 2.02
CA LEU A 87 -3.51 2.60 2.22
C LEU A 87 -3.01 2.29 3.63
N GLN A 88 -2.39 1.11 3.81
CA GLN A 88 -2.05 0.60 5.13
C GLN A 88 -1.31 1.66 5.96
N ARG A 89 -1.97 2.19 6.99
CA ARG A 89 -1.36 2.98 8.07
C ARG A 89 -0.52 2.06 8.98
N LYS A 90 0.46 1.35 8.44
CA LYS A 90 1.40 0.56 9.24
C LYS A 90 2.81 0.95 8.90
N ALA A 91 3.53 1.51 9.88
CA ALA A 91 4.96 1.72 9.75
C ALA A 91 5.58 0.42 9.21
N PRO A 92 6.32 0.47 8.09
CA PRO A 92 6.90 -0.73 7.51
C PRO A 92 7.70 -1.43 8.60
N ALA A 93 7.61 -2.77 8.67
CA ALA A 93 8.53 -3.52 9.50
C ALA A 93 9.95 -3.08 9.10
N LYS A 94 10.72 -2.52 10.05
CA LYS A 94 11.96 -1.76 9.82
C LYS A 94 13.03 -2.49 8.99
N TYR A 95 12.82 -3.77 8.68
CA TYR A 95 13.75 -4.68 8.02
C TYR A 95 13.37 -5.02 6.57
N GLU A 96 12.31 -4.42 6.00
CA GLU A 96 11.77 -4.82 4.69
C GLU A 96 11.58 -3.67 3.68
N LEU A 97 12.08 -2.47 3.97
CA LEU A 97 12.07 -1.34 3.05
C LEU A 97 13.16 -1.48 1.99
N GLY A 98 12.83 -2.12 0.87
CA GLY A 98 13.58 -1.94 -0.37
C GLY A 98 13.34 -0.54 -0.91
N VAL A 99 14.22 0.42 -0.59
CA VAL A 99 14.24 1.71 -1.28
C VAL A 99 14.88 1.47 -2.64
N PRO A 100 14.16 1.69 -3.77
CA PRO A 100 14.81 1.67 -5.07
C PRO A 100 15.83 2.82 -5.09
N ALA A 101 17.11 2.49 -5.13
CA ALA A 101 18.13 3.48 -5.43
C ALA A 101 17.93 3.90 -6.89
N PHE A 102 17.52 5.15 -7.11
CA PHE A 102 17.67 5.78 -8.41
C PHE A 102 19.17 6.00 -8.67
N LEU A 103 19.67 5.44 -9.77
CA LEU A 103 21.00 5.71 -10.35
C LEU A 103 20.85 6.73 -11.48
#